data_AF-A0A7C4VVC2-F1
#
_entry.id   AF-A0A7C4VVC2-F1
#
_cell.length_a   1.000
_cell.length_b   1.000
_cell.length_c   1.000
_cell.angle_alpha   90.00
_cell.angle_beta   90.00
_cell.angle_gamma   90.00
#
_symmetry.space_group_name_H-M   'P 1'
#
loop_
_entity.id
_entity.type
_entity.pdbx_description
1 polymer ?
#
loop_
_entity_poly.entity_id
_entity_poly.type
_entity_poly.pdbx_seq_one_letter_code
_entity_poly.pdbx_strand_id
1 'polypeptide(L)'
;MKICFFTSSSLSAGGGVENWIISVSQNLIRRHRVNIVGLKYVEKKRLHFKELSLSLNKISYQEFPFISLPRGAALPNPFYLRHLSSLFNSSDLIYVVLPSSPLEGLFYVLRKCFKSKLIAGFHNSLSFNKLLQKLYMPLFKKSLEAFDAYHVVNKETYASLKKIGVNNVFLIPNGVHTNIFQLCNDPSNSRFFNVLFTGRLSKEKGVDILIEIIRYINEKLKASDIKFII
;
A
#
# COMPACT_ATOMS: atom_id res chain seq x y z
N MET A 1 8.35 5.82 -21.21
CA MET A 1 6.96 5.87 -20.73
C MET A 1 6.82 6.88 -19.60
N LYS A 2 5.66 7.52 -19.51
CA LYS A 2 5.20 8.39 -18.41
C LYS A 2 4.26 7.58 -17.53
N ILE A 3 4.63 7.41 -16.26
CA ILE A 3 3.89 6.62 -15.27
C ILE A 3 3.37 7.58 -14.21
N CYS A 4 2.08 7.50 -13.90
CA CYS A 4 1.43 8.25 -12.84
C CYS A 4 1.01 7.29 -11.71
N PHE A 5 1.57 7.45 -10.51
CA PHE A 5 1.05 6.80 -9.31
C PHE A 5 -0.06 7.66 -8.71
N PHE A 6 -1.19 7.04 -8.36
CA PHE A 6 -2.28 7.69 -7.66
C PHE A 6 -2.59 6.99 -6.33
N THR A 7 -2.66 7.78 -5.26
CA THR A 7 -3.04 7.30 -3.92
C THR A 7 -4.09 8.21 -3.28
N SER A 8 -4.98 7.64 -2.47
CA SER A 8 -6.04 8.35 -1.74
C SER A 8 -5.54 9.13 -0.51
N SER A 9 -4.23 9.13 -0.26
CA SER A 9 -3.58 9.78 0.89
C SER A 9 -2.42 10.67 0.43
N SER A 10 -1.99 11.55 1.33
CA SER A 10 -0.72 12.26 1.20
C SER A 10 0.43 11.29 1.42
N LEU A 11 1.54 11.45 0.67
CA LEU A 11 2.77 10.72 0.94
C LEU A 11 3.33 11.01 2.34
N SER A 12 2.93 12.13 2.95
CA SER A 12 3.30 12.48 4.33
C SER A 12 2.71 11.53 5.38
N ALA A 13 1.74 10.69 5.02
CA ALA A 13 1.26 9.61 5.88
C ALA A 13 2.38 8.62 6.24
N GLY A 14 3.36 8.42 5.35
CA GLY A 14 4.58 7.67 5.61
C GLY A 14 4.37 6.22 6.04
N GLY A 15 3.28 5.59 5.57
CA GLY A 15 3.02 4.18 5.81
C GLY A 15 3.84 3.27 4.88
N GLY A 16 3.55 1.97 4.91
CA GLY A 16 4.20 1.00 4.04
C GLY A 16 3.94 1.28 2.56
N VAL A 17 2.73 1.72 2.21
CA VAL A 17 2.33 2.08 0.85
C VAL A 17 3.08 3.31 0.36
N GLU A 18 3.09 4.40 1.13
CA GLU A 18 3.75 5.64 0.73
C GLU A 18 5.25 5.43 0.53
N ASN A 19 5.91 4.70 1.46
CA ASN A 19 7.32 4.35 1.32
C ASN A 19 7.59 3.45 0.11
N TRP A 20 6.69 2.52 -0.19
CA TRP A 20 6.78 1.68 -1.39
C TRP A 20 6.68 2.53 -2.67
N ILE A 21 5.72 3.45 -2.76
CA ILE A 21 5.59 4.35 -3.92
C ILE A 21 6.89 5.14 -4.12
N ILE A 22 7.44 5.71 -3.05
CA ILE A 22 8.69 6.48 -3.09
C ILE A 22 9.84 5.60 -3.61
N SER A 23 10.07 4.43 -2.99
CA SER A 23 11.18 3.54 -3.35
C SER A 23 11.06 2.99 -4.78
N VAL A 24 9.87 2.57 -5.20
CA VAL A 24 9.64 2.08 -6.56
C VAL A 24 9.79 3.22 -7.57
N SER A 25 9.29 4.41 -7.28
CA SER A 25 9.44 5.58 -8.16
C SER A 25 10.91 5.94 -8.37
N GLN A 26 11.73 5.92 -7.31
CA GLN A 26 13.18 6.18 -7.40
C GLN A 26 13.92 5.18 -8.30
N ASN A 27 13.46 3.93 -8.34
CA ASN A 27 14.01 2.93 -9.26
C ASN A 27 13.51 3.14 -10.70
N LEU A 28 12.23 3.46 -10.89
CA LEU A 28 11.62 3.64 -12.20
C LEU A 28 12.12 4.88 -12.94
N ILE A 29 12.48 5.97 -12.24
CA ILE A 29 13.00 7.19 -12.90
C ILE A 29 14.29 6.98 -13.69
N ARG A 30 14.99 5.85 -13.49
CA ARG A 30 16.18 5.48 -14.28
C ARG A 30 15.84 5.24 -15.76
N ARG A 31 14.59 4.88 -16.09
CA ARG A 31 14.15 4.51 -17.44
C ARG A 31 12.82 5.15 -17.86
N HIS A 32 12.09 5.76 -16.91
CA HIS A 32 10.75 6.27 -17.12
C HIS A 32 10.59 7.67 -16.52
N ARG A 33 9.58 8.41 -16.97
CA ARG A 33 9.15 9.64 -16.28
C ARG A 33 8.09 9.25 -15.26
N VAL A 34 8.25 9.67 -14.02
CA VAL A 34 7.34 9.28 -12.92
C VAL A 34 6.73 10.53 -12.31
N ASN A 35 5.40 10.52 -12.22
CA ASN A 35 4.60 11.49 -11.48
C ASN A 35 3.86 10.75 -10.37
N ILE A 36 3.71 11.39 -9.21
CA ILE A 36 2.91 10.89 -8.10
C ILE A 36 1.82 11.92 -7.82
N VAL A 37 0.60 11.44 -7.65
CA VAL A 37 -0.58 12.22 -7.34
C VAL A 37 -1.19 11.65 -6.07
N GLY A 38 -1.28 12.48 -5.05
CA GLY A 38 -1.95 12.14 -3.80
C GLY A 38 -3.18 13.03 -3.58
N LEU A 39 -4.02 12.62 -2.64
CA LEU A 39 -4.99 13.55 -2.06
C LEU A 39 -4.36 14.24 -0.86
N LYS A 40 -4.74 15.50 -0.59
CA LYS A 40 -4.29 16.27 0.59
C LYS A 40 -4.95 15.77 1.89
N TYR A 41 -5.04 14.45 2.04
CA TYR A 41 -5.66 13.75 3.14
C TYR A 41 -4.60 12.96 3.92
N VAL A 42 -4.54 13.16 5.24
CA VAL A 42 -3.61 12.45 6.11
C VAL A 42 -4.27 12.19 7.46
N GLU A 43 -4.46 10.93 7.83
CA GLU A 43 -4.93 10.57 9.18
C GLU A 43 -3.83 10.77 10.21
N LYS A 44 -2.62 10.28 9.91
CA LYS A 44 -1.44 10.39 10.76
C LYS A 44 -0.22 10.72 9.91
N LYS A 45 0.37 11.88 10.17
CA LYS A 45 1.60 12.32 9.51
C LYS A 45 2.80 11.64 10.14
N ARG A 46 3.65 11.02 9.32
CA ARG A 46 4.88 10.33 9.76
C ARG A 46 6.14 10.83 9.05
N LEU A 47 5.99 11.45 7.87
CA LEU A 47 7.09 12.04 7.13
C LEU A 47 6.94 13.56 7.09
N HIS A 48 8.06 14.25 7.29
CA HIS A 48 8.12 15.69 7.08
C HIS A 48 8.28 16.03 5.60
N PHE A 49 7.77 17.19 5.19
CA PHE A 49 7.83 17.62 3.79
C PHE A 49 9.28 17.75 3.28
N LYS A 50 10.22 18.12 4.14
CA LYS A 50 11.65 18.18 3.82
C LYS A 50 12.24 16.81 3.48
N GLU A 51 11.81 15.76 4.19
CA GLU A 51 12.23 14.37 3.91
C GLU A 51 11.63 13.87 2.60
N LEU A 52 10.37 14.24 2.33
CA LEU A 52 9.70 13.95 1.06
C LEU A 52 10.39 14.65 -0.11
N SER A 53 10.69 15.94 0.00
CA SER A 53 11.32 16.69 -1.09
C SER A 53 12.70 16.16 -1.45
N LEU A 54 13.51 15.78 -0.44
CA LEU A 54 14.78 15.10 -0.66
C LEU A 54 14.60 13.76 -1.37
N SER A 55 13.61 12.97 -0.95
CA SER A 55 13.32 11.65 -1.54
C SER A 55 12.75 11.73 -2.96
N LEU A 56 12.15 12.87 -3.34
CA LEU A 56 11.44 13.08 -4.59
C LEU A 56 12.15 14.04 -5.56
N ASN A 57 13.44 14.35 -5.36
CA ASN A 57 14.17 15.40 -6.08
C ASN A 57 14.07 15.34 -7.64
N LYS A 58 13.69 14.20 -8.23
CA LYS A 58 13.46 14.02 -9.68
C LYS A 58 12.06 13.52 -10.05
N ILE A 59 11.15 13.45 -9.09
CA ILE A 59 9.80 12.91 -9.22
C ILE A 59 8.81 14.05 -9.00
N SER A 60 7.92 14.28 -9.96
CA SER A 60 6.84 15.26 -9.76
C SER A 60 5.85 14.71 -8.75
N TYR A 61 5.58 15.47 -7.68
CA TYR A 61 4.56 15.13 -6.70
C TYR A 61 3.55 16.27 -6.55
N GLN A 62 2.27 15.94 -6.67
CA GLN A 62 1.17 16.90 -6.56
C GLN A 62 0.08 16.36 -5.63
N GLU A 63 -0.48 17.23 -4.81
CA GLU A 63 -1.62 16.91 -3.95
C GLU A 63 -2.87 17.61 -4.44
N PHE A 64 -3.96 16.85 -4.54
CA PHE A 64 -5.27 17.36 -4.93
C PHE A 64 -6.18 17.56 -3.71
N PRO A 65 -7.04 18.59 -3.71
CA PRO A 65 -8.09 18.73 -2.71
C PRO A 65 -9.00 17.50 -2.70
N PHE A 66 -9.55 17.20 -1.54
CA PHE A 66 -10.33 15.99 -1.31
C PHE A 66 -11.69 16.29 -0.68
N ILE A 67 -12.57 15.29 -0.75
CA ILE A 67 -13.77 15.20 0.07
C ILE A 67 -13.60 14.00 1.00
N SER A 68 -13.80 14.25 2.29
CA SER A 68 -13.87 13.19 3.30
C SER A 68 -15.27 12.60 3.31
N LEU A 69 -15.35 11.27 3.34
CA LEU A 69 -16.61 10.58 3.59
C LEU A 69 -16.68 10.17 5.07
N PRO A 70 -17.88 9.96 5.64
CA PRO A 70 -18.02 9.44 7.01
C PRO A 70 -17.34 8.08 7.21
N ARG A 71 -17.18 7.32 6.13
CA ARG A 71 -16.48 6.03 6.09
C ARG A 71 -15.73 5.87 4.78
N GLY A 72 -14.62 5.14 4.83
CA GLY A 72 -13.81 4.83 3.66
C GLY A 72 -12.69 5.85 3.42
N ALA A 73 -12.02 5.71 2.28
CA ALA A 73 -10.95 6.60 1.87
C ALA A 73 -11.48 7.95 1.37
N ALA A 74 -10.63 8.96 1.42
CA ALA A 74 -10.89 10.25 0.80
C ALA A 74 -11.06 10.12 -0.73
N LEU A 75 -11.93 10.95 -1.29
CA LEU A 75 -12.13 11.06 -2.74
C LEU A 75 -11.57 12.38 -3.28
N PRO A 76 -11.10 12.43 -4.54
CA PRO A 76 -10.79 13.69 -5.19
C PRO A 76 -11.97 14.65 -5.16
N ASN A 77 -11.71 15.93 -4.91
CA ASN A 77 -12.74 16.95 -4.99
C ASN A 77 -13.29 17.05 -6.44
N PRO A 78 -14.63 16.97 -6.64
CA PRO A 78 -15.27 17.02 -7.96
C PRO A 78 -14.85 18.19 -8.85
N PHE A 79 -14.61 19.37 -8.25
CA PHE A 79 -14.19 20.56 -8.97
C PHE A 79 -12.81 20.41 -9.63
N TYR A 80 -12.01 19.45 -9.18
CA TYR A 80 -10.67 19.17 -9.70
C TYR A 80 -10.61 17.92 -10.59
N LEU A 81 -11.72 17.22 -10.81
CA LEU A 81 -11.72 15.98 -11.61
C LEU A 81 -11.29 16.18 -13.06
N ARG A 82 -11.61 17.34 -13.67
CA ARG A 82 -11.13 17.66 -15.03
C ARG A 82 -9.61 17.81 -15.07
N HIS A 83 -9.03 18.50 -14.09
CA HIS A 83 -7.59 18.67 -13.99
C HIS A 83 -6.92 17.31 -13.73
N LEU A 84 -7.44 16.52 -12.80
CA LEU A 84 -6.96 15.17 -12.53
C LEU A 84 -7.00 14.29 -13.79
N SER A 85 -8.11 14.33 -14.54
CA SER A 85 -8.28 13.58 -15.80
C SER A 85 -7.28 14.02 -16.87
N SER A 86 -7.01 15.33 -16.99
CA SER A 86 -6.00 15.86 -17.91
C SER A 86 -4.60 15.33 -17.56
N LEU A 87 -4.24 15.36 -16.28
CA LEU A 87 -2.97 14.85 -15.79
C LEU A 87 -2.83 13.34 -16.06
N PHE A 88 -3.88 12.58 -15.76
CA PHE A 88 -3.98 11.15 -16.04
C PHE A 88 -3.79 10.87 -17.54
N ASN A 89 -4.52 11.56 -18.41
CA ASN A 89 -4.42 11.42 -19.86
C ASN A 89 -3.10 11.87 -20.47
N SER A 90 -2.29 12.65 -19.74
CA SER A 90 -0.93 13.01 -20.15
C SER A 90 0.11 11.91 -19.88
N SER A 91 -0.30 10.83 -19.19
CA SER A 91 0.52 9.68 -18.83
C SER A 91 0.18 8.45 -19.69
N ASP A 92 1.14 7.58 -19.94
CA ASP A 92 0.91 6.33 -20.67
C ASP A 92 0.19 5.29 -19.78
N LEU A 93 0.51 5.33 -18.49
CA LEU A 93 0.06 4.38 -17.47
C LEU A 93 -0.29 5.10 -16.18
N ILE A 94 -1.40 4.70 -15.56
CA ILE A 94 -1.81 5.14 -14.23
C ILE A 94 -1.87 3.92 -13.31
N TYR A 95 -1.11 3.98 -12.22
CA TYR A 95 -1.10 2.97 -11.17
C TYR A 95 -1.90 3.50 -9.99
N VAL A 96 -3.03 2.87 -9.68
CA VAL A 96 -3.94 3.28 -8.59
C VAL A 96 -3.74 2.35 -7.41
N VAL A 97 -3.39 2.89 -6.25
CA VAL A 97 -3.32 2.11 -5.01
C VAL A 97 -4.71 1.73 -4.54
N LEU A 98 -4.94 0.43 -4.39
CA LEU A 98 -6.17 -0.21 -3.93
C LEU A 98 -5.87 -1.26 -2.83
N PRO A 99 -6.90 -1.80 -2.15
CA PRO A 99 -8.26 -1.28 -2.04
C PRO A 99 -8.30 0.04 -1.26
N SER A 100 -9.17 0.96 -1.71
CA SER A 100 -9.39 2.29 -1.10
C SER A 100 -10.85 2.71 -1.21
N SER A 101 -11.78 1.88 -0.75
CA SER A 101 -13.22 2.10 -0.94
C SER A 101 -13.66 3.48 -0.45
N PRO A 102 -14.46 4.24 -1.23
CA PRO A 102 -15.12 3.85 -2.48
C PRO A 102 -14.39 4.28 -3.77
N LEU A 103 -13.09 4.56 -3.71
CA LEU A 103 -12.31 5.13 -4.81
C LEU A 103 -12.35 4.30 -6.11
N GLU A 104 -12.33 2.98 -6.00
CA GLU A 104 -12.46 2.07 -7.14
C GLU A 104 -13.74 2.33 -7.95
N GLY A 105 -14.85 2.65 -7.28
CA GLY A 105 -16.11 3.01 -7.93
C GLY A 105 -16.01 4.31 -8.72
N LEU A 106 -15.26 5.29 -8.22
CA LEU A 106 -14.99 6.53 -8.95
C LEU A 106 -14.21 6.26 -10.24
N PHE A 107 -13.17 5.42 -10.20
CA PHE A 107 -12.42 5.04 -11.40
C PHE A 107 -13.27 4.26 -12.40
N TYR A 108 -14.20 3.44 -11.93
CA TYR A 108 -15.18 2.78 -12.79
C TYR A 108 -16.10 3.77 -13.50
N VAL A 109 -16.70 4.71 -12.78
CA VAL A 109 -17.57 5.74 -13.36
C VAL A 109 -16.81 6.61 -14.36
N LEU A 110 -15.57 7.00 -14.03
CA LEU A 110 -14.75 7.89 -14.85
C LEU A 110 -13.91 7.16 -15.90
N ARG A 111 -14.02 5.83 -16.06
CA ARG A 111 -13.13 5.05 -16.93
C ARG A 111 -13.06 5.59 -18.36
N LYS A 112 -14.19 6.05 -18.90
CA LYS A 112 -14.29 6.60 -20.26
C LYS A 112 -13.59 7.95 -20.42
N CYS A 113 -13.33 8.66 -19.33
CA CYS A 113 -12.56 9.90 -19.34
C CYS A 113 -11.05 9.65 -19.39
N PHE A 114 -10.60 8.41 -19.16
CA PHE A 114 -9.19 8.04 -19.12
C PHE A 114 -8.78 7.30 -20.40
N LYS A 115 -7.80 7.86 -21.11
CA LYS A 115 -7.18 7.25 -22.31
C LYS A 115 -6.04 6.31 -21.95
N SER A 116 -5.41 6.54 -20.80
CA SER A 116 -4.26 5.79 -20.32
C SER A 116 -4.64 4.39 -19.84
N LYS A 117 -3.65 3.49 -19.79
CA LYS A 117 -3.82 2.18 -19.17
C LYS A 117 -3.94 2.32 -17.66
N LEU A 118 -4.88 1.59 -17.06
CA LEU A 118 -5.11 1.59 -15.61
C LEU A 118 -4.62 0.29 -14.99
N ILE A 119 -3.72 0.39 -14.02
CA ILE A 119 -3.30 -0.72 -13.17
C ILE A 119 -3.81 -0.50 -11.76
N ALA A 120 -4.49 -1.51 -11.22
CA ALA A 120 -4.88 -1.55 -9.82
C ALA A 120 -3.79 -2.22 -8.98
N GLY A 121 -3.29 -1.51 -7.97
CA GLY A 121 -2.20 -1.94 -7.12
C GLY A 121 -2.65 -2.30 -5.71
N PHE A 122 -2.74 -3.59 -5.40
CA PHE A 122 -3.23 -4.11 -4.13
C PHE A 122 -2.13 -4.16 -3.07
N HIS A 123 -2.17 -3.17 -2.18
CA HIS A 123 -1.22 -3.04 -1.07
C HIS A 123 -1.85 -3.25 0.31
N ASN A 124 -3.16 -3.15 0.41
CA ASN A 124 -3.90 -3.41 1.65
C ASN A 124 -4.66 -4.74 1.55
N SER A 125 -4.86 -5.38 2.71
CA SER A 125 -5.61 -6.63 2.80
C SER A 125 -7.09 -6.44 2.47
N LEU A 126 -7.67 -7.38 1.73
CA LEU A 126 -9.12 -7.46 1.50
C LEU A 126 -9.77 -8.19 2.69
N SER A 127 -10.49 -7.45 3.55
CA SER A 127 -11.13 -8.04 4.74
C SER A 127 -12.54 -8.62 4.43
N PHE A 128 -12.62 -9.84 3.92
CA PHE A 128 -13.92 -10.48 3.60
C PHE A 128 -14.85 -10.75 4.81
N ASN A 129 -14.36 -10.52 6.03
CA ASN A 129 -15.05 -10.91 7.26
C ASN A 129 -16.03 -9.86 7.82
N LYS A 130 -16.08 -8.64 7.26
CA LYS A 130 -16.99 -7.58 7.72
C LYS A 130 -18.27 -7.55 6.89
N LEU A 131 -19.44 -7.52 7.53
CA LEU A 131 -20.76 -7.49 6.87
C LEU A 131 -20.85 -6.38 5.80
N LEU A 132 -20.41 -5.17 6.14
CA LEU A 132 -20.40 -4.04 5.22
C LEU A 132 -19.54 -4.31 3.96
N GLN A 133 -18.42 -5.02 4.13
CA GLN A 133 -17.54 -5.38 3.03
C GLN A 133 -18.13 -6.50 2.16
N LYS A 134 -18.89 -7.44 2.74
CA LYS A 134 -19.67 -8.43 2.00
C LYS A 134 -20.76 -7.76 1.15
N LEU A 135 -21.48 -6.81 1.73
CA LEU A 135 -22.51 -6.03 1.01
C LEU A 135 -21.92 -5.17 -0.11
N TYR A 136 -20.71 -4.64 0.08
CA TYR A 136 -20.01 -3.85 -0.92
C TYR A 136 -19.35 -4.71 -2.02
N MET A 137 -19.18 -6.01 -1.81
CA MET A 137 -18.40 -6.89 -2.69
C MET A 137 -18.88 -6.93 -4.15
N PRO A 138 -20.19 -6.92 -4.46
CA PRO A 138 -20.66 -6.85 -5.85
C PRO A 138 -20.22 -5.56 -6.55
N LEU A 139 -20.32 -4.41 -5.84
CA LEU A 139 -19.87 -3.11 -6.36
C LEU A 139 -18.36 -3.08 -6.53
N PHE A 140 -17.63 -3.60 -5.53
CA PHE A 140 -16.17 -3.73 -5.60
C PHE A 140 -15.77 -4.54 -6.83
N LYS A 141 -16.31 -5.77 -6.99
CA LYS A 141 -16.01 -6.62 -8.15
C LYS A 141 -16.33 -5.92 -9.47
N LYS A 142 -17.48 -5.25 -9.57
CA LYS A 142 -17.85 -4.51 -10.78
C LYS A 142 -16.87 -3.38 -11.07
N SER A 143 -16.46 -2.64 -10.04
CA SER A 143 -15.53 -1.52 -10.19
C SER A 143 -14.15 -1.93 -10.68
N LEU A 144 -13.73 -3.18 -10.42
CA LEU A 144 -12.47 -3.71 -10.92
C LEU A 144 -12.43 -3.77 -12.45
N GLU A 145 -13.57 -3.92 -13.14
CA GLU A 145 -13.62 -3.92 -14.62
C GLU A 145 -13.09 -2.64 -15.27
N ALA A 146 -12.90 -1.56 -14.49
CA ALA A 146 -12.24 -0.34 -14.96
C ALA A 146 -10.75 -0.56 -15.31
N PHE A 147 -10.09 -1.54 -14.70
CA PHE A 147 -8.65 -1.70 -14.73
C PHE A 147 -8.20 -2.71 -15.79
N ASP A 148 -7.11 -2.38 -16.49
CA ASP A 148 -6.53 -3.21 -17.56
C ASP A 148 -5.71 -4.39 -16.97
N ALA A 149 -5.09 -4.19 -15.79
CA ALA A 149 -4.30 -5.20 -15.08
C ALA A 149 -4.24 -4.94 -13.57
N TYR A 150 -3.85 -5.97 -12.82
CA TYR A 150 -3.85 -5.95 -11.35
C TYR A 150 -2.50 -6.39 -10.83
N HIS A 151 -1.90 -5.60 -9.95
CA HIS A 151 -0.68 -5.92 -9.25
C HIS A 151 -1.01 -6.26 -7.79
N VAL A 152 -0.49 -7.38 -7.29
CA VAL A 152 -0.62 -7.81 -5.89
C VAL A 152 0.75 -8.11 -5.30
N VAL A 153 0.93 -7.82 -4.01
CA VAL A 153 2.23 -8.01 -3.31
C VAL A 153 2.35 -9.34 -2.56
N ASN A 154 1.27 -10.12 -2.47
CA ASN A 154 1.26 -11.40 -1.74
C ASN A 154 0.33 -12.45 -2.39
N LYS A 155 0.61 -13.72 -2.09
CA LYS A 155 -0.10 -14.89 -2.63
C LYS A 155 -1.57 -14.96 -2.19
N GLU A 156 -1.88 -14.51 -0.98
CA GLU A 156 -3.24 -14.53 -0.44
C GLU A 156 -4.17 -13.62 -1.25
N THR A 157 -3.72 -12.39 -1.53
CA THR A 157 -4.46 -11.43 -2.34
C THR A 157 -4.56 -11.89 -3.79
N TYR A 158 -3.49 -12.48 -4.34
CA TYR A 158 -3.52 -13.12 -5.65
C TYR A 158 -4.64 -14.16 -5.73
N ALA A 159 -4.67 -15.11 -4.79
CA ALA A 159 -5.68 -16.16 -4.73
C ALA A 159 -7.10 -15.60 -4.54
N SER A 160 -7.25 -14.57 -3.71
CA SER A 160 -8.52 -13.90 -3.46
C SER A 160 -9.08 -13.24 -4.72
N LEU A 161 -8.25 -12.52 -5.49
CA LEU A 161 -8.66 -11.92 -6.77
C LEU A 161 -9.00 -12.97 -7.81
N LYS A 162 -8.20 -14.04 -7.93
CA LYS A 162 -8.51 -15.17 -8.81
C LYS A 162 -9.85 -15.82 -8.45
N LYS A 163 -10.13 -16.02 -7.16
CA LYS A 163 -11.39 -16.63 -6.67
C LYS A 163 -12.63 -15.82 -7.05
N ILE A 164 -12.54 -14.49 -7.09
CA ILE A 164 -13.66 -13.64 -7.51
C ILE A 164 -13.75 -13.45 -9.05
N GLY A 165 -12.89 -14.13 -9.81
CA GLY A 165 -12.91 -14.15 -11.28
C GLY A 165 -12.10 -13.05 -11.96
N VAL A 166 -11.20 -12.38 -11.24
CA VAL A 166 -10.32 -11.35 -11.83
C VAL A 166 -9.19 -12.03 -12.62
N ASN A 167 -8.96 -11.54 -13.84
CA ASN A 167 -7.90 -11.98 -14.74
C ASN A 167 -6.80 -10.91 -14.83
N ASN A 168 -5.67 -11.22 -15.48
CA ASN A 168 -4.51 -10.30 -15.59
C ASN A 168 -3.97 -9.83 -14.23
N VAL A 169 -3.86 -10.76 -13.28
CA VAL A 169 -3.30 -10.51 -11.96
C VAL A 169 -1.82 -10.90 -11.96
N PHE A 170 -0.95 -9.99 -11.52
CA PHE A 170 0.49 -10.17 -11.45
C PHE A 170 0.95 -10.09 -9.99
N LEU A 171 1.56 -11.16 -9.51
CA LEU A 171 2.18 -11.21 -8.19
C LEU A 171 3.60 -10.66 -8.27
N ILE A 172 3.81 -9.44 -7.76
CA ILE A 172 5.13 -8.80 -7.69
C ILE A 172 5.36 -8.37 -6.24
N PRO A 173 6.08 -9.16 -5.43
CA PRO A 173 6.33 -8.82 -4.04
C PRO A 173 7.14 -7.54 -3.86
N ASN A 174 7.06 -6.95 -2.67
CA ASN A 174 7.90 -5.82 -2.31
C ASN A 174 9.38 -6.23 -2.23
N GLY A 175 10.25 -5.38 -2.76
CA GLY A 175 11.70 -5.54 -2.61
C GLY A 175 12.22 -4.99 -1.28
N VAL A 176 13.50 -5.27 -1.01
CA VAL A 176 14.25 -4.74 0.14
C VAL A 176 15.57 -4.14 -0.33
N HIS A 177 16.02 -3.08 0.34
CA HIS A 177 17.31 -2.46 0.09
C HIS A 177 18.43 -3.30 0.73
N THR A 178 19.03 -4.20 -0.05
CA THR A 178 20.08 -5.14 0.43
C THR A 178 21.38 -4.46 0.86
N ASN A 179 21.61 -3.22 0.42
CA ASN A 179 22.72 -2.40 0.92
C ASN A 179 22.47 -1.88 2.35
N ILE A 180 21.21 -1.73 2.77
CA ILE A 180 20.81 -1.32 4.12
C ILE A 180 20.63 -2.55 5.02
N PHE A 181 19.94 -3.57 4.51
CA PHE A 181 19.66 -4.82 5.21
C PHE A 181 20.69 -5.87 4.81
N GLN A 182 21.82 -5.87 5.50
CA GLN A 182 22.90 -6.83 5.32
C GLN A 182 22.79 -7.97 6.33
N LEU A 183 23.40 -9.11 6.01
CA LEU A 183 23.52 -10.22 6.96
C LEU A 183 24.36 -9.78 8.16
N CYS A 184 23.93 -10.16 9.36
CA CYS A 184 24.74 -9.98 10.56
C CYS A 184 25.86 -11.03 10.64
N ASN A 185 26.82 -10.78 11.53
CA ASN A 185 27.81 -11.78 11.93
C ASN A 185 27.11 -12.98 12.59
N ASP A 186 27.76 -14.14 12.52
CA ASP A 186 27.25 -15.41 13.06
C ASP A 186 26.75 -15.25 14.52
N PRO A 187 25.45 -15.44 14.78
CA PRO A 187 24.89 -15.31 16.12
C PRO A 187 25.17 -16.52 17.02
N SER A 188 25.90 -17.54 16.55
CA SER A 188 26.20 -18.78 17.28
C SER A 188 26.83 -18.57 18.67
N ASN A 189 27.56 -17.48 18.87
CA ASN A 189 28.17 -17.13 20.16
C ASN A 189 27.21 -16.44 21.13
N SER A 190 25.92 -16.29 20.79
CA SER A 190 24.96 -15.65 21.68
C SER A 190 24.62 -16.53 22.88
N ARG A 191 24.68 -15.94 24.07
CA ARG A 191 24.26 -16.61 25.32
C ARG A 191 22.76 -16.95 25.34
N PHE A 192 21.96 -16.25 24.55
CA PHE A 192 20.50 -16.38 24.53
C PHE A 192 19.98 -16.71 23.13
N PHE A 193 18.89 -17.46 23.07
CA PHE A 193 18.03 -17.52 21.91
C PHE A 193 17.22 -16.21 21.82
N ASN A 194 17.65 -15.30 20.96
CA ASN A 194 17.03 -13.98 20.83
C ASN A 194 15.87 -14.02 19.84
N VAL A 195 14.67 -13.67 20.30
CA VAL A 195 13.46 -13.53 19.47
C VAL A 195 13.17 -12.05 19.31
N LEU A 196 13.33 -11.53 18.10
CA LEU A 196 12.99 -10.16 17.75
C LEU A 196 11.60 -10.11 17.09
N PHE A 197 10.71 -9.32 17.66
CA PHE A 197 9.50 -8.87 17.00
C PHE A 197 9.74 -7.48 16.39
N THR A 198 9.37 -7.29 15.14
CA THR A 198 9.42 -5.98 14.49
C THR A 198 8.14 -5.73 13.72
N GLY A 199 7.39 -4.71 14.14
CA GLY A 199 6.11 -4.40 13.54
C GLY A 199 5.25 -3.49 14.42
N ARG A 200 4.09 -3.09 13.89
CA ARG A 200 3.09 -2.39 14.69
C ARG A 200 2.58 -3.32 15.79
N LEU A 201 2.43 -2.80 17.00
CA LEU A 201 1.77 -3.49 18.11
C LEU A 201 0.26 -3.55 17.88
N SER A 202 -0.17 -4.42 16.97
CA SER A 202 -1.57 -4.63 16.62
C SER A 202 -1.91 -6.11 16.54
N LYS A 203 -3.20 -6.43 16.74
CA LYS A 203 -3.72 -7.81 16.58
C LYS A 203 -3.46 -8.38 15.19
N GLU A 204 -3.51 -7.55 14.16
CA GLU A 204 -3.17 -7.93 12.78
C GLU A 204 -1.73 -8.49 12.67
N LYS A 205 -0.83 -8.06 13.55
CA LYS A 205 0.55 -8.54 13.61
C LYS A 205 0.77 -9.66 14.63
N GLY A 206 -0.31 -10.17 15.25
CA GLY A 206 -0.25 -11.29 16.19
C GLY A 206 0.41 -10.94 17.52
N VAL A 207 0.39 -9.67 17.93
CA VAL A 207 1.03 -9.23 19.19
C VAL A 207 0.33 -9.80 20.41
N ASP A 208 -0.99 -10.01 20.33
CA ASP A 208 -1.76 -10.75 21.32
C ASP A 208 -1.25 -12.19 21.49
N ILE A 209 -1.03 -12.90 20.37
CA ILE A 209 -0.46 -14.25 20.38
C ILE A 209 0.98 -14.24 20.90
N LEU A 210 1.80 -13.26 20.52
CA LEU A 210 3.18 -13.12 21.01
C LEU A 210 3.23 -12.99 22.53
N ILE A 211 2.34 -12.20 23.12
CA ILE A 211 2.26 -12.06 24.58
C ILE A 211 1.92 -13.39 25.25
N GLU A 212 0.99 -14.16 24.70
CA GLU A 212 0.64 -15.50 25.20
C GLU A 212 1.84 -16.45 25.14
N ILE A 213 2.60 -16.42 24.04
CA ILE A 213 3.83 -17.21 23.88
C ILE A 213 4.87 -16.84 24.94
N ILE A 214 5.11 -15.54 25.15
CA ILE A 214 6.08 -15.05 26.15
C ILE A 214 5.69 -15.52 27.55
N ARG A 215 4.40 -15.39 27.91
CA ARG A 215 3.88 -15.85 29.20
C ARG A 215 4.01 -17.36 29.36
N TYR A 216 3.66 -18.13 28.33
CA TYR A 216 3.81 -19.57 28.36
C TYR A 216 5.27 -19.99 28.59
N ILE A 217 6.21 -19.39 27.87
CA ILE A 217 7.64 -19.69 28.01
C ILE A 217 8.17 -19.33 29.40
N ASN A 218 7.83 -18.15 29.90
CA ASN A 218 8.34 -17.68 31.20
C ASN A 218 7.68 -18.38 32.39
N GLU A 219 6.35 -18.58 32.35
CA GLU A 219 5.57 -19.08 33.49
C GLU A 219 5.50 -20.62 33.50
N LYS A 220 5.38 -21.26 32.33
CA LYS A 220 5.20 -22.73 32.23
C LYS A 220 6.49 -23.45 31.96
N LEU A 221 7.27 -23.02 30.96
CA LEU A 221 8.53 -23.66 30.63
C LEU A 221 9.68 -23.18 31.51
N LYS A 222 9.59 -21.96 32.08
CA LYS A 222 10.63 -21.30 32.87
C LYS A 222 11.98 -21.25 32.14
N ALA A 223 11.95 -21.16 30.81
CA ALA A 223 13.17 -21.08 30.00
C ALA A 223 13.83 -19.72 30.19
N SER A 224 15.05 -19.71 30.73
CA SER A 224 15.82 -18.49 31.04
C SER A 224 16.84 -18.12 29.96
N ASP A 225 17.02 -19.00 28.98
CA ASP A 225 17.92 -18.87 27.84
C ASP A 225 17.24 -18.21 26.63
N ILE A 226 15.95 -17.88 26.70
CA ILE A 226 15.21 -17.18 25.63
C ILE A 226 15.04 -15.71 26.00
N LYS A 227 15.39 -14.80 25.06
CA LYS A 227 15.23 -13.36 25.22
C LYS A 227 14.32 -12.79 24.14
N PHE A 228 13.22 -12.15 24.55
CA PHE A 228 12.32 -11.44 23.65
C PHE A 228 12.69 -9.95 23.55
N ILE A 229 12.70 -9.43 22.33
CA ILE A 229 12.89 -8.01 22.00
C ILE A 229 11.69 -7.60 21.17
N ILE A 230 10.91 -6.62 21.62
CA ILE A 230 9.65 -6.18 21.01
C ILE A 230 9.76 -4.73 20.53
#